data_AF-A0A558BLA8-F1
#
_entry.id   AF-A0A558BLA8-F1
#
_cell.length_a   1.000
_cell.length_b   1.000
_cell.length_c   1.000
_cell.angle_alpha   90.00
_cell.angle_beta   90.00
_cell.angle_gamma   90.00
#
_symmetry.space_group_name_H-M   'P 1'
#
loop_
_entity.id
_entity.type
_entity.pdbx_description
1 polymer ?
#
loop_
_entity_poly.entity_id
_entity_poly.type
_entity_poly.pdbx_seq_one_letter_code
_entity_poly.pdbx_strand_id
1 'polypeptide(L)'
;MSPVSLPKVAGAPPSSVVSFEVSRSQTSPHYHQLSLEDAYGCLAHWVIPLPLKQLAKRPVLLWQLPTATPSDPLTRLDTGALQLAPAHPGLLPNLRADLVEGVLRLCFEGHLLRGYFRLQCLPQGGGQLWQLIPIGTV
;
A
#
# COMPACT_ATOMS: atom_id res chain seq x y z
N MET A 1 19.71 11.01 -50.94
CA MET A 1 19.60 9.96 -49.91
C MET A 1 19.51 10.65 -48.57
N SER A 2 18.33 10.68 -47.96
CA SER A 2 18.12 11.28 -46.64
C SER A 2 18.26 10.19 -45.55
N PRO A 3 18.88 10.47 -44.40
CA PRO A 3 19.04 9.48 -43.36
C PRO A 3 17.69 9.20 -42.69
N VAL A 4 17.31 7.92 -42.63
CA VAL A 4 16.15 7.44 -41.88
C VAL A 4 16.45 7.63 -40.39
N SER A 5 15.69 8.49 -39.74
CA SER A 5 15.71 8.61 -38.29
C SER A 5 14.98 7.41 -37.68
N LEU A 6 15.71 6.62 -36.88
CA LEU A 6 15.14 5.56 -36.06
C LEU A 6 14.18 6.17 -35.02
N PRO A 7 13.02 5.54 -34.74
CA PRO A 7 12.14 6.01 -33.67
C PRO A 7 12.86 5.87 -32.32
N LYS A 8 12.89 7.00 -31.61
CA LYS A 8 13.41 7.18 -30.27
C LYS A 8 12.65 6.27 -29.29
N VAL A 9 13.26 5.17 -28.88
CA VAL A 9 12.83 4.40 -27.71
C VAL A 9 13.15 5.25 -26.48
N ALA A 10 12.15 5.96 -25.94
CA ALA A 10 12.24 6.59 -24.62
C ALA A 10 10.84 6.96 -24.12
N GLY A 11 10.10 5.96 -23.67
CA GLY A 11 9.08 6.15 -22.65
C GLY A 11 9.40 5.18 -21.54
N ALA A 12 10.21 5.60 -20.57
CA ALA A 12 10.17 4.91 -19.28
C ALA A 12 8.68 4.92 -18.85
N PRO A 13 8.12 3.77 -18.42
CA PRO A 13 6.75 3.77 -17.92
C PRO A 13 6.64 4.87 -16.86
N PRO A 14 5.53 5.63 -16.83
CA PRO A 14 5.34 6.64 -15.80
C PRO A 14 5.64 5.96 -14.47
N SER A 15 6.59 6.52 -13.71
CA SER A 15 6.86 6.05 -12.35
C SER A 15 5.52 5.94 -11.66
N SER A 16 5.04 4.71 -11.45
CA SER A 16 3.67 4.48 -11.01
C SER A 16 3.53 5.21 -9.68
N VAL A 17 2.82 6.33 -9.68
CA VAL A 17 2.63 7.10 -8.44
C VAL A 17 1.74 6.22 -7.58
N VAL A 18 2.32 5.69 -6.52
CA VAL A 18 1.61 4.87 -5.56
C VAL A 18 1.35 5.73 -4.33
N SER A 19 0.13 5.66 -3.83
CA SER A 19 -0.30 6.39 -2.66
C SER A 19 -1.03 5.48 -1.69
N PHE A 20 -1.21 6.00 -0.49
CA PHE A 20 -2.06 5.37 0.49
C PHE A 20 -3.05 6.37 1.07
N GLU A 21 -4.13 5.82 1.61
CA GLU A 21 -5.10 6.56 2.40
C GLU A 21 -5.36 5.80 3.69
N VAL A 22 -5.43 6.52 4.80
CA VAL A 22 -5.99 6.00 6.05
C VAL A 22 -7.25 6.77 6.37
N SER A 23 -8.34 6.03 6.54
CA SER A 23 -9.66 6.60 6.80
C SER A 23 -10.31 5.92 8.01
N ARG A 24 -11.29 6.60 8.62
CA ARG A 24 -12.03 6.10 9.79
C ARG A 24 -13.52 6.13 9.52
N SER A 25 -14.24 5.09 9.94
CA SER A 25 -15.70 5.08 9.84
C SER A 25 -16.31 6.18 10.71
N GLN A 26 -17.32 6.86 10.16
CA GLN A 26 -18.09 7.86 10.90
C GLN A 26 -19.06 7.22 11.90
N THR A 27 -19.48 5.98 11.65
CA THR A 27 -20.42 5.23 12.49
C THR A 27 -19.70 4.35 13.51
N SER A 28 -18.47 3.92 13.21
CA SER A 28 -17.66 3.05 14.06
C SER A 28 -16.26 3.65 14.29
N PRO A 29 -16.03 4.44 15.36
CA PRO A 29 -14.79 5.20 15.54
C PRO A 29 -13.54 4.33 15.78
N HIS A 30 -13.72 3.05 16.10
CA HIS A 30 -12.63 2.08 16.23
C HIS A 30 -12.24 1.43 14.89
N TYR A 31 -13.08 1.56 13.87
CA TYR A 31 -12.82 1.03 12.54
C TYR A 31 -11.99 2.03 11.75
N HIS A 32 -10.77 1.62 11.42
CA HIS A 32 -9.87 2.34 10.54
C HIS A 32 -9.60 1.47 9.32
N GLN A 33 -9.45 2.09 8.16
CA GLN A 33 -9.17 1.43 6.90
C GLN A 33 -7.90 2.01 6.31
N LEU A 34 -6.97 1.12 5.91
CA LEU A 34 -5.82 1.45 5.08
C LEU A 34 -6.14 1.05 3.64
N SER A 35 -6.00 1.97 2.70
CA SER A 35 -6.15 1.75 1.26
C SER A 35 -4.81 1.97 0.58
N LEU A 36 -4.44 1.10 -0.36
CA LEU A 36 -3.31 1.32 -1.27
C LEU A 36 -3.82 1.53 -2.70
N GLU A 37 -3.30 2.53 -3.37
CA GLU A 37 -3.79 2.99 -4.67
C GLU A 37 -2.63 3.17 -5.65
N ASP A 38 -2.87 2.84 -6.92
CA ASP A 38 -2.00 3.17 -8.03
C ASP A 38 -2.71 4.12 -9.02
N ALA A 39 -2.05 4.42 -10.13
CA ALA A 39 -2.60 5.31 -11.17
C ALA A 39 -3.93 4.83 -11.78
N TYR A 40 -4.32 3.57 -11.57
CA TYR A 40 -5.57 3.00 -12.06
C TYR A 40 -6.66 2.89 -10.97
N GLY A 41 -6.36 3.36 -9.75
CA GLY A 41 -7.30 3.42 -8.64
C GLY A 41 -6.91 2.51 -7.46
N CYS A 42 -7.88 2.25 -6.60
CA CYS A 42 -7.65 1.45 -5.40
C CYS A 42 -7.44 -0.04 -5.73
N LEU A 43 -6.40 -0.61 -5.13
CA LEU A 43 -6.03 -2.01 -5.32
C LEU A 43 -6.49 -2.90 -4.18
N ALA A 44 -6.37 -2.42 -2.95
CA ALA A 44 -6.63 -3.22 -1.77
C ALA A 44 -6.90 -2.34 -0.54
N HIS A 45 -7.76 -2.86 0.33
CA HIS A 45 -8.06 -2.26 1.61
C HIS A 45 -7.86 -3.25 2.74
N TRP A 46 -7.42 -2.75 3.88
CA TRP A 46 -7.31 -3.49 5.11
C TRP A 46 -7.98 -2.77 6.27
N VAL A 47 -8.63 -3.55 7.12
CA VAL A 47 -9.08 -3.09 8.43
C VAL A 47 -7.90 -3.03 9.37
N ILE A 48 -7.72 -1.88 10.02
CA ILE A 48 -6.74 -1.66 11.06
C ILE A 48 -7.46 -1.73 12.43
N PRO A 49 -7.19 -2.74 13.28
CA PRO A 49 -7.87 -2.90 14.56
C PRO A 49 -7.29 -2.03 15.69
N LEU A 50 -6.26 -1.23 15.43
CA LEU A 50 -5.53 -0.44 16.43
C LEU A 50 -5.40 1.04 16.03
N PRO A 51 -5.23 1.95 17.01
CA PRO A 51 -4.91 3.35 16.71
C PRO A 51 -3.63 3.48 15.87
N LEU A 52 -3.61 4.42 14.91
CA LEU A 52 -2.49 4.62 13.97
C LEU A 52 -1.13 4.79 14.64
N LYS A 53 -1.10 5.48 15.79
CA LYS A 53 0.12 5.68 16.61
C LYS A 53 0.76 4.38 17.10
N GLN A 54 0.04 3.26 17.07
CA GLN A 54 0.55 1.94 17.46
C GLN A 54 1.12 1.16 16.27
N LEU A 55 0.78 1.50 15.03
CA LEU A 55 1.25 0.79 13.84
C LEU A 55 2.77 0.86 13.70
N ALA A 56 3.35 2.04 13.96
CA ALA A 56 4.80 2.24 13.90
C ALA A 56 5.58 1.57 15.06
N LYS A 57 4.89 1.01 16.06
CA LYS A 57 5.53 0.52 17.30
C LYS A 57 5.62 -0.99 17.41
N ARG A 58 4.74 -1.72 16.71
CA ARG A 58 4.66 -3.18 16.82
C ARG A 58 4.01 -3.79 15.57
N PRO A 59 4.24 -5.10 15.32
CA PRO A 59 3.46 -5.84 14.34
C PRO A 59 1.96 -5.78 14.65
N VAL A 60 1.14 -5.60 13.61
CA VAL A 60 -0.32 -5.54 13.72
C VAL A 60 -0.95 -6.45 12.66
N LEU A 61 -1.94 -7.23 13.09
CA LEU A 61 -2.76 -8.02 12.16
C LEU A 61 -3.79 -7.12 11.49
N LEU A 62 -3.90 -7.27 10.18
CA LEU A 62 -4.78 -6.55 9.30
C LEU A 62 -5.70 -7.54 8.60
N TRP A 63 -6.96 -7.18 8.43
CA TRP A 63 -7.90 -8.00 7.66
C TRP A 63 -8.17 -7.34 6.31
N GLN A 64 -7.80 -7.99 5.22
CA GLN A 64 -8.07 -7.50 3.87
C GLN A 64 -9.55 -7.63 3.56
N LEU A 65 -10.14 -6.55 3.06
CA LEU A 65 -11.54 -6.54 2.64
C LEU A 65 -11.67 -7.15 1.24
N PRO A 66 -12.75 -7.92 0.97
CA PRO A 66 -12.98 -8.57 -0.32
C PRO A 66 -13.36 -7.58 -1.43
N THR A 67 -13.79 -6.36 -1.08
CA THR A 67 -14.25 -5.34 -2.04
C THR A 67 -13.37 -4.10 -1.97
N ALA A 68 -13.11 -3.50 -3.14
CA ALA A 68 -12.41 -2.22 -3.30
C ALA A 68 -13.27 -0.99 -2.91
N THR A 69 -14.43 -1.21 -2.28
CA THR A 69 -15.37 -0.13 -1.95
C THR A 69 -15.84 -0.30 -0.52
N PRO A 70 -15.65 0.71 0.35
CA PRO A 70 -16.20 0.68 1.70
C PRO A 70 -17.73 0.83 1.65
N SER A 71 -18.42 0.09 2.51
CA SER A 71 -19.89 0.18 2.67
C SER A 71 -20.34 1.38 3.50
N ASP A 72 -19.43 1.93 4.32
CA ASP A 72 -19.69 3.01 5.27
C ASP A 72 -19.09 4.34 4.81
N PRO A 73 -19.68 5.49 5.21
CA PRO A 73 -19.05 6.79 5.03
C PRO A 73 -17.75 6.85 5.85
N LEU A 74 -16.63 7.03 5.15
CA LEU A 74 -15.31 7.13 5.75
C LEU A 74 -14.83 8.59 5.76
N THR A 75 -14.21 9.01 6.86
CA THR A 75 -13.49 10.28 6.96
C THR A 75 -12.01 10.02 6.81
N ARG A 76 -11.38 10.68 5.84
CA ARG A 76 -9.93 10.64 5.63
C ARG A 76 -9.20 11.20 6.86
N LEU A 77 -8.29 10.41 7.41
CA LEU A 77 -7.41 10.79 8.52
C LEU A 77 -6.00 11.12 8.05
N ASP A 78 -5.49 10.38 7.07
CA ASP A 78 -4.14 10.55 6.53
C ASP A 78 -4.08 10.13 5.06
N THR A 79 -3.13 10.69 4.33
CA THR A 79 -2.81 10.29 2.96
C THR A 79 -1.39 10.74 2.64
N GLY A 80 -0.74 10.03 1.73
CA GLY A 80 0.61 10.38 1.31
C GLY A 80 1.12 9.50 0.17
N ALA A 81 2.33 9.83 -0.27
CA ALA A 81 3.07 8.99 -1.19
C ALA A 81 3.45 7.67 -0.52
N LEU A 82 3.52 6.61 -1.31
CA LEU A 82 3.97 5.29 -0.90
C LEU A 82 5.15 4.89 -1.77
N GLN A 83 6.35 4.81 -1.19
CA GLN A 83 7.47 4.24 -1.92
C GLN A 83 7.50 2.72 -1.73
N LEU A 84 7.79 2.01 -2.81
CA LEU A 84 7.94 0.57 -2.80
C LEU A 84 9.42 0.23 -2.86
N ALA A 85 9.87 -0.63 -1.95
CA ALA A 85 11.15 -1.29 -2.09
C ALA A 85 10.93 -2.65 -2.78
N PRO A 86 11.85 -3.11 -3.64
CA PRO A 86 11.75 -4.42 -4.27
C PRO A 86 11.57 -5.53 -3.23
N ALA A 87 10.60 -6.40 -3.45
CA ALA A 87 10.48 -7.64 -2.68
C ALA A 87 11.70 -8.54 -2.93
N HIS A 88 12.23 -8.54 -4.16
CA HIS A 88 13.34 -9.37 -4.62
C HIS A 88 14.51 -8.53 -5.15
N PRO A 89 15.77 -8.89 -4.83
CA PRO A 89 16.94 -8.24 -5.41
C PRO A 89 16.93 -8.33 -6.94
N GLY A 90 17.16 -7.21 -7.63
CA GLY A 90 17.24 -7.16 -9.09
C GLY A 90 15.91 -7.02 -9.82
N LEU A 91 14.77 -6.99 -9.12
CA LEU A 91 13.47 -6.66 -9.71
C LEU A 91 13.09 -5.21 -9.43
N LEU A 92 12.30 -4.63 -10.33
CA LEU A 92 11.66 -3.34 -10.11
C LEU A 92 10.45 -3.52 -9.18
N PRO A 93 10.16 -2.56 -8.29
CA PRO A 93 8.98 -2.63 -7.44
C PRO A 93 7.70 -2.63 -8.26
N ASN A 94 6.74 -3.50 -7.92
CA ASN A 94 5.45 -3.57 -8.60
C ASN A 94 4.35 -3.92 -7.61
N LEU A 95 3.58 -2.91 -7.20
CA LEU A 95 2.54 -3.08 -6.18
C LEU A 95 1.57 -4.23 -6.48
N ARG A 96 1.10 -4.35 -7.73
CA ARG A 96 0.12 -5.37 -8.10
C ARG A 96 0.72 -6.77 -8.02
N ALA A 97 1.94 -6.96 -8.51
CA ALA A 97 2.63 -8.25 -8.42
C ALA A 97 2.95 -8.59 -6.96
N ASP A 98 3.50 -7.64 -6.21
CA ASP A 98 3.88 -7.80 -4.80
C ASP A 98 2.66 -8.12 -3.90
N LEU A 99 1.48 -7.56 -4.22
CA LEU A 99 0.20 -7.92 -3.57
C LEU A 99 -0.21 -9.36 -3.83
N VAL A 100 -0.04 -9.85 -5.06
CA VAL A 100 -0.36 -11.25 -5.43
C VAL A 100 0.61 -12.22 -4.75
N GLU A 101 1.89 -11.87 -4.69
CA GLU A 101 2.90 -12.66 -3.97
C GLU A 101 2.69 -12.66 -2.46
N GLY A 102 1.97 -11.68 -1.93
CA GLY A 102 1.64 -11.60 -0.51
C GLY A 102 2.74 -10.97 0.34
N VAL A 103 3.72 -10.27 -0.25
CA VAL A 103 4.81 -9.63 0.51
C VAL A 103 5.16 -8.29 -0.12
N LEU A 104 5.06 -7.22 0.67
CA LEU A 104 5.39 -5.86 0.27
C LEU A 104 6.36 -5.23 1.26
N ARG A 105 7.25 -4.38 0.74
CA ARG A 105 8.10 -3.48 1.52
C ARG A 105 7.74 -2.05 1.17
N LEU A 106 7.19 -1.34 2.14
CA LEU A 106 6.50 -0.08 1.97
C LEU A 106 7.21 1.02 2.77
N CYS A 107 7.35 2.20 2.19
CA CYS A 107 7.69 3.42 2.91
C CYS A 107 6.48 4.36 2.85
N PHE A 108 5.84 4.60 4.00
CA PHE A 108 4.74 5.54 4.10
C PHE A 108 5.28 6.96 4.33
N GLU A 109 4.76 7.91 3.55
CA GLU A 109 5.10 9.33 3.65
C GLU A 109 3.86 10.19 3.93
N GLY A 110 3.04 9.80 4.91
CA GLY A 110 1.90 10.61 5.36
C GLY A 110 2.26 11.57 6.48
N HIS A 111 1.23 12.20 7.07
CA HIS A 111 1.40 13.02 8.26
C HIS A 111 1.34 12.19 9.55
N LEU A 112 0.47 11.16 9.59
CA LEU A 112 0.25 10.32 10.78
C LEU A 112 0.94 8.95 10.67
N LEU A 113 0.94 8.35 9.49
CA LEU A 113 1.59 7.07 9.20
C LEU A 113 2.86 7.33 8.37
N ARG A 114 4.01 7.10 9.00
CA ARG A 114 5.34 7.30 8.40
C ARG A 114 6.29 6.19 8.79
N GLY A 115 7.25 5.89 7.92
CA GLY A 115 8.29 4.90 8.19
C GLY A 115 8.30 3.75 7.19
N TYR A 116 9.20 2.81 7.43
CA TYR A 116 9.33 1.59 6.63
C TYR A 116 8.58 0.44 7.28
N PHE A 117 7.82 -0.28 6.47
CA PHE A 117 6.99 -1.39 6.92
C PHE A 117 7.11 -2.57 5.96
N ARG A 118 6.97 -3.78 6.51
CA ARG A 118 6.67 -4.98 5.73
C ARG A 118 5.18 -5.29 5.89
N LEU A 119 4.48 -5.46 4.77
CA LEU A 119 3.11 -5.95 4.76
C LEU A 119 3.12 -7.36 4.17
N GLN A 120 2.65 -8.35 4.93
CA GLN A 120 2.75 -9.76 4.55
C GLN A 120 1.44 -10.51 4.75
N CYS A 121 1.00 -11.26 3.75
CA CYS A 121 -0.12 -12.18 3.84
C CYS A 121 0.28 -13.41 4.66
N LEU A 122 -0.57 -13.81 5.60
CA LEU A 122 -0.34 -14.97 6.45
C LEU A 122 -1.01 -16.23 5.86
N PRO A 123 -0.31 -17.37 5.82
CA PRO A 123 -0.85 -18.62 5.27
C PRO A 123 -2.15 -19.07 5.94
N GLN A 124 -2.29 -18.81 7.25
CA GLN A 124 -3.46 -19.22 8.03
C GLN A 124 -4.72 -18.39 7.71
N GLY A 125 -4.58 -17.30 6.95
CA GLY A 125 -5.63 -16.32 6.69
C GLY A 125 -6.45 -16.53 5.43
N GLY A 126 -6.22 -17.59 4.66
CA GLY A 126 -6.91 -17.81 3.38
C GLY A 126 -6.77 -16.66 2.37
N GLY A 127 -5.66 -15.91 2.42
CA GLY A 127 -5.42 -14.72 1.59
C GLY A 127 -5.94 -13.40 2.18
N GLN A 128 -6.69 -13.43 3.28
CA GLN A 128 -7.32 -12.24 3.87
C GLN A 128 -6.64 -11.74 5.13
N LEU A 129 -5.93 -12.59 5.87
CA LEU A 129 -5.17 -12.15 7.04
C LEU A 129 -3.78 -11.68 6.64
N TRP A 130 -3.47 -10.43 6.96
CA TRP A 130 -2.19 -9.82 6.70
C TRP A 130 -1.55 -9.33 8.00
N GLN A 131 -0.24 -9.12 7.97
CA GLN A 131 0.51 -8.55 9.08
C GLN A 131 1.33 -7.35 8.58
N LEU A 132 1.12 -6.21 9.22
CA LEU A 132 1.92 -5.00 9.02
C LEU A 132 2.98 -4.92 10.11
N ILE A 133 4.25 -4.91 9.72
CA ILE A 133 5.41 -4.97 10.62
C ILE A 133 6.24 -3.71 10.40
N PRO A 134 6.46 -2.85 11.41
CA PRO A 134 7.43 -1.77 11.31
C PRO A 134 8.85 -2.35 11.21
N ILE A 135 9.61 -1.91 10.21
CA ILE A 135 11.00 -2.37 9.95
C ILE A 135 12.02 -1.23 9.94
N GLY A 136 11.60 0.02 10.10
CA GLY A 136 12.49 1.17 10.18
C GLY A 136 11.75 2.50 10.23
N THR A 137 12.47 3.58 10.50
CA THR A 137 11.95 4.97 10.50
C THR A 137 12.56 5.76 9.34
N VAL A 138 11.82 6.76 8.85
CA VAL A 138 12.27 7.75 7.85
C VAL A 138 12.83 8.97 8.57
#